data_AF-A0A4V2PVH7-F1
#
_entry.id   AF-A0A4V2PVH7-F1
#
_cell.length_a   1.000
_cell.length_b   1.000
_cell.length_c   1.000
_cell.angle_alpha   90.00
_cell.angle_beta   90.00
_cell.angle_gamma   90.00
#
_symmetry.space_group_name_H-M   'P 1'
#
loop_
_entity.id
_entity.type
_entity.pdbx_description
1 polymer ?
#
loop_
_entity_poly.entity_id
_entity_poly.type
_entity_poly.pdbx_seq_one_letter_code
_entity_poly.pdbx_strand_id
1 'polypeptide(L)' 'MIPTITTTHAIPQSLPPAGLKAKPIKSCSYCFEPLGLASSLRERASLELKHICKEKLQAHQPAVGVPFN' A
#
# COMPACT_ATOMS: atom_id res chain seq x y z
N MET A 1 3.75 49.22 -39.73
CA MET A 1 4.45 48.88 -38.47
C MET A 1 3.57 47.88 -37.74
N ILE A 2 4.04 46.64 -37.55
CA ILE A 2 3.26 45.58 -36.91
C ILE A 2 3.63 45.56 -35.42
N PRO A 3 2.67 45.68 -34.49
CA PRO A 3 2.99 45.62 -33.07
C PRO A 3 3.30 44.19 -32.66
N THR A 4 4.50 43.94 -32.17
CA THR A 4 4.90 42.66 -31.58
C THR A 4 4.26 42.53 -30.21
N ILE A 5 3.22 41.71 -30.10
CA ILE A 5 2.57 41.41 -28.82
C ILE A 5 3.44 40.38 -28.09
N THR A 6 4.23 40.83 -27.13
CA THR A 6 4.98 39.95 -26.23
C THR A 6 4.02 39.41 -25.17
N THR A 7 3.47 38.22 -25.38
CA THR A 7 2.68 37.51 -24.36
C THR A 7 3.63 37.02 -23.27
N THR A 8 3.66 37.71 -22.13
CA THR A 8 4.41 37.29 -20.97
C THR A 8 3.71 36.07 -20.36
N HIS A 9 4.20 34.87 -20.64
CA HIS A 9 3.71 33.67 -19.98
C HIS A 9 4.13 33.75 -18.51
N ALA A 10 3.19 34.09 -17.61
CA ALA A 10 3.44 34.07 -16.18
C ALA A 10 3.79 32.64 -15.76
N ILE A 11 5.05 32.41 -15.42
CA ILE A 11 5.51 31.13 -14.88
C ILE A 11 4.98 31.06 -13.44
N PRO A 12 4.12 30.08 -13.10
CA PRO A 12 3.59 29.96 -11.75
C PRO A 12 4.74 29.67 -10.77
N GLN A 13 4.95 30.57 -9.81
CA GLN A 13 6.04 30.51 -8.83
C GLN A 13 5.86 29.42 -7.76
N SER A 14 4.66 28.87 -7.63
CA SER A 14 4.36 27.81 -6.66
C SER A 14 3.36 26.84 -7.25
N LEU A 15 3.75 25.57 -7.37
CA LEU A 15 2.80 24.49 -7.56
C LEU A 15 2.05 24.28 -6.23
N PRO A 16 0.71 24.14 -6.23
CA PRO A 16 0.00 23.75 -5.02
C PRO A 16 0.58 22.41 -4.53
N PRO A 17 0.71 22.19 -3.21
CA PRO A 17 1.26 20.96 -2.69
C PRO A 17 0.38 19.81 -3.17
N ALA A 18 0.90 19.03 -4.12
CA ALA A 18 0.28 17.81 -4.57
C ALA A 18 0.38 16.81 -3.41
N GLY A 19 -0.60 16.87 -2.52
CA GLY A 19 -0.77 15.88 -1.48
C GLY A 19 -1.05 14.54 -2.15
N LEU A 20 -0.01 13.75 -2.40
CA LEU A 20 -0.17 12.33 -2.71
C LEU A 20 -0.82 11.70 -1.49
N LYS A 21 -2.16 11.62 -1.51
CA LYS A 21 -2.92 10.79 -0.57
C LYS A 21 -2.61 9.34 -0.92
N ALA A 22 -1.43 8.87 -0.53
CA ALA A 22 -1.06 7.48 -0.60
C ALA A 22 -2.04 6.73 0.29
N LYS A 23 -2.96 5.99 -0.31
CA LYS A 23 -3.85 5.11 0.43
C LYS A 23 -2.96 4.07 1.14
N PRO A 24 -3.12 3.84 2.45
CA PRO A 24 -2.27 2.91 3.17
C PRO A 24 -2.43 1.50 2.57
N ILE A 25 -1.33 0.98 2.02
CA ILE A 25 -1.22 -0.41 1.55
C ILE A 25 -0.91 -1.27 2.77
N LYS A 26 -1.69 -2.33 2.96
CA LYS A 26 -1.43 -3.34 3.97
C LYS A 26 -0.50 -4.40 3.38
N SER A 27 0.61 -4.67 4.06
CA SER A 27 1.50 -5.80 3.79
C SER A 27 1.26 -6.94 4.78
N CYS A 28 1.57 -8.16 4.34
CA CYS A 28 1.65 -9.33 5.19
C CYS A 28 2.81 -9.18 6.19
N SER A 29 2.60 -9.54 7.46
CA SER A 29 3.67 -9.53 8.46
C SER A 29 4.69 -10.67 8.29
N TYR A 30 4.35 -11.69 7.50
CA TYR A 30 5.15 -12.91 7.33
C TYR A 30 6.00 -12.86 6.05
N CYS A 31 5.36 -12.72 4.89
CA CYS A 31 6.05 -12.69 3.58
C CYS A 31 6.35 -11.27 3.07
N PHE A 32 5.90 -10.23 3.77
CA PHE A 32 6.03 -8.82 3.37
C PHE A 32 5.38 -8.44 2.02
N GLU A 33 4.65 -9.34 1.38
CA GLU A 33 3.92 -9.03 0.15
C GLU A 33 2.76 -8.05 0.38
N PRO A 34 2.47 -7.16 -0.58
CA PRO A 34 1.35 -6.24 -0.51
C PRO A 34 0.02 -7.00 -0.66
N LEU A 35 -0.84 -6.93 0.35
CA LEU A 35 -2.17 -7.55 0.37
C LEU A 35 -3.24 -6.69 -0.31
N GLY A 36 -3.00 -5.39 -0.38
CA GLY A 36 -3.90 -4.42 -1.00
C GLY A 36 -4.12 -3.18 -0.15
N LEU A 37 -5.02 -2.32 -0.62
CA LEU A 37 -5.37 -1.08 0.04
C LEU A 37 -6.38 -1.35 1.16
N ALA A 38 -6.11 -0.83 2.36
CA ALA A 38 -6.97 -1.04 3.52
C ALA A 38 -7.17 0.28 4.28
N SER A 39 -8.39 0.78 4.25
CA SER A 39 -8.75 2.05 4.89
C SER A 39 -9.17 1.89 6.34
N SER A 40 -9.78 0.75 6.69
CA SER A 40 -10.27 0.44 8.04
C SER A 40 -9.48 -0.69 8.73
N LEU A 41 -9.48 -0.72 10.07
CA LEU A 41 -8.87 -1.81 10.84
C LEU A 41 -9.52 -3.16 10.53
N ARG A 42 -10.84 -3.17 10.28
CA ARG A 42 -11.60 -4.37 9.90
C ARG A 42 -11.17 -4.92 8.54
N GLU A 43 -10.97 -4.04 7.55
CA GLU A 43 -10.42 -4.43 6.24
C GLU A 43 -9.03 -5.03 6.37
N ARG A 44 -8.16 -4.42 7.20
CA ARG A 44 -6.80 -4.94 7.44
C ARG A 44 -6.85 -6.37 7.99
N ALA A 45 -7.66 -6.60 9.02
CA ALA A 45 -7.83 -7.94 9.58
C ALA A 45 -8.40 -8.93 8.55
N SER A 46 -9.35 -8.51 7.72
CA SER A 46 -9.91 -9.38 6.67
C SER A 46 -8.88 -9.75 5.61
N LEU A 47 -8.05 -8.79 5.17
CA LEU A 47 -6.98 -9.04 4.20
C LEU A 47 -5.91 -9.97 4.76
N GLU A 48 -5.53 -9.80 6.03
CA GLU A 48 -4.59 -10.70 6.71
C GLU A 48 -5.14 -12.11 6.87
N LEU A 49 -6.44 -12.27 7.14
CA LEU A 49 -7.09 -13.58 7.25
C LEU A 49 -7.20 -14.28 5.89
N LYS A 50 -7.54 -13.54 4.83
CA LYS A 50 -7.66 -14.07 3.46
C LYS A 50 -6.32 -14.46 2.84
N HIS A 51 -5.25 -13.78 3.23
CA HIS A 51 -3.92 -14.07 2.70
C HIS A 51 -3.33 -15.34 3.35
N ILE A 52 -2.88 -16.24 2.48
CA ILE A 52 -2.22 -17.51 2.83
C ILE A 52 -0.83 -17.48 2.19
N CYS A 53 0.21 -17.48 3.02
CA CYS A 53 1.61 -17.59 2.59
C CYS A 53 2.30 -18.74 3.32
N LYS A 54 3.42 -19.20 2.74
CA LYS A 54 4.16 -20.37 3.24
C LYS A 54 4.71 -20.12 4.65
N GLU A 55 5.16 -18.91 4.90
CA GLU A 55 5.73 -18.44 6.16
C GLU A 55 4.67 -18.44 7.26
N LYS A 56 3.44 -17.99 6.95
CA LYS A 56 2.30 -18.05 7.87
C LYS A 56 1.90 -19.51 8.17
N LEU A 57 1.93 -20.38 7.16
CA LEU A 57 1.66 -21.81 7.35
C LEU A 57 2.73 -22.48 8.23
N GLN A 58 4.00 -22.17 8.02
CA GLN A 58 5.11 -22.69 8.85
C GLN A 58 5.04 -22.18 10.28
N ALA A 59 4.68 -20.91 10.49
CA ALA A 59 4.49 -20.35 11.83
C ALA A 59 3.32 -21.01 12.59
N HIS A 60 2.31 -21.50 11.87
CA HIS A 60 1.17 -22.22 12.45
C HIS A 60 1.34 -23.75 12.47
N GLN A 61 2.45 -24.28 11.95
CA GLN A 61 2.73 -25.70 12.09
C GLN A 61 3.09 -26.00 13.56
N PRO A 62 2.40 -26.96 14.20
CA PRO A 62 2.81 -27.40 15.53
C PRO A 62 4.22 -27.95 15.45
N ALA A 63 5.12 -27.44 16.30
CA ALA A 63 6.53 -27.84 16.34
C ALA A 63 6.75 -29.33 16.69
N VAL A 64 5.70 -30.00 17.17
CA VAL A 64 5.70 -31.43 17.49
C VAL A 64 4.51 -32.05 16.77
N GLY A 65 4.78 -32.97 15.84
CA GLY A 65 3.73 -33.82 15.28
C GLY A 65 3.10 -34.60 16.42
N VAL A 66 1.79 -34.42 16.64
CA VAL A 66 1.06 -35.16 17.67
C VAL A 66 1.26 -36.66 17.37
N PRO A 67 1.95 -37.43 18.22
CA PRO A 67 2.03 -38.86 18.01
C PRO A 67 0.64 -39.42 18.23
N PHE A 68 -0.01 -39.87 17.15
CA PHE A 68 -1.19 -40.70 17.25
C PHE A 68 -0.75 -42.04 17.83
N ASN A 69 -1.13 -42.29 19.08
CA ASN A 69 -1.16 -43.62 19.69
C ASN A 69 -2.54 -44.23 19.46
#